data_AF-A0A9P5QUP1-F1
#
_entry.id   AF-A0A9P5QUP1-F1
#
_cell.length_a   1.000
_cell.length_b   1.000
_cell.length_c   1.000
_cell.angle_alpha   90.00
_cell.angle_beta   90.00
_cell.angle_gamma   90.00
#
_symmetry.space_group_name_H-M   'P 1'
#
loop_
_entity.id
_entity.type
_entity.pdbx_description
1 polymer ?
#
loop_
_entity_poly.entity_id
_entity_poly.type
_entity_poly.pdbx_seq_one_letter_code
_entity_poly.pdbx_strand_id
1 'polypeptide(L)'
;MSNTNDHFVTESTGLLEHHPDTTTTTAKKESLEHRAPTWYWPWQPNYWAAVVAIFLIGLISGPTVSLIAPFLKELFCERGITTLFPIHNSTSILMRDIPNNEDGHCDSAEYSAAIAKFFGMSTSLAAVMTTLTVRFWSALGDRIGRKRVMQICVSGQVVSVSLCVLVRLNKDMSLYFLMVGDAIEGATGSALAYTALTHAYAADVTLPEERTIVFGRLLAGLYTGVALG
;
A
#
# COMPACT_ATOMS: atom_id res chain seq x y z
N MET A 1 38.78 -21.75 52.30
CA MET A 1 37.32 -21.76 52.50
C MET A 1 36.83 -20.34 52.20
N SER A 2 36.81 -19.97 50.92
CA SER A 2 35.60 -19.88 50.07
C SER A 2 34.53 -18.97 50.67
N ASN A 3 34.50 -17.71 50.25
CA ASN A 3 33.30 -16.90 50.34
C ASN A 3 33.13 -16.17 49.01
N THR A 4 32.10 -16.58 48.28
CA THR A 4 31.74 -16.14 46.94
C THR A 4 31.11 -14.76 47.00
N ASN A 5 31.54 -13.90 46.07
CA ASN A 5 30.89 -12.65 45.74
C ASN A 5 29.52 -12.94 45.12
N ASP A 6 28.45 -12.45 45.74
CA ASP A 6 27.16 -12.24 45.06
C ASP A 6 26.82 -10.76 45.14
N HIS A 7 26.95 -10.10 43.99
CA HIS A 7 26.42 -8.76 43.75
C HIS A 7 24.88 -8.86 43.73
N PHE A 8 24.22 -8.35 44.77
CA PHE A 8 22.78 -8.14 44.75
C PHE A 8 22.46 -6.94 43.85
N VAL A 9 22.09 -7.21 42.60
CA VAL A 9 21.58 -6.21 41.67
C VAL A 9 20.22 -5.73 42.20
N THR A 10 20.14 -4.46 42.56
CA THR A 10 18.88 -3.82 42.97
C THR A 10 18.06 -3.55 41.71
N GLU A 11 17.07 -4.41 41.45
CA GLU A 11 16.10 -4.24 40.36
C GLU A 11 15.09 -3.16 40.75
N SER A 12 15.29 -1.92 40.29
CA SER A 12 14.38 -0.79 40.52
C SER A 12 13.31 -0.74 39.43
N THR A 13 12.36 -1.67 39.47
CA THR A 13 11.08 -1.53 38.77
C THR A 13 9.98 -2.07 39.66
N GLY A 14 9.36 -1.19 40.45
CA GLY A 14 8.08 -1.45 41.09
C GLY A 14 7.00 -1.52 40.01
N LEU A 15 6.66 -2.74 39.59
CA LEU A 15 5.57 -3.00 38.66
C LEU A 15 4.51 -3.84 39.39
N LEU A 16 3.32 -3.23 39.49
CA LEU A 16 2.03 -3.78 39.95
C LEU A 16 1.70 -3.60 41.45
N GLU A 17 1.37 -2.36 41.83
CA GLU A 17 0.36 -2.14 42.86
C GLU A 17 -1.00 -1.92 42.16
N HIS A 18 -1.94 -2.83 42.45
CA HIS A 18 -3.24 -2.92 41.81
C HIS A 18 -4.19 -1.86 42.43
N HIS A 19 -4.41 -0.74 41.74
CA HIS A 19 -5.40 0.28 42.10
C HIS A 19 -6.33 0.53 40.89
N PRO A 20 -7.66 0.68 41.06
CA PRO A 20 -8.63 0.51 39.98
C PRO A 20 -8.57 1.61 38.90
N ASP A 21 -8.77 1.19 37.65
CA ASP A 21 -8.38 1.78 36.36
C ASP A 21 -9.02 3.13 35.93
N THR A 22 -9.59 3.91 36.85
CA THR A 22 -10.25 5.17 36.49
C THR A 22 -9.28 6.35 36.34
N THR A 23 -8.16 6.34 37.08
CA THR A 23 -7.18 7.44 37.10
C THR A 23 -6.13 7.36 35.99
N THR A 24 -5.74 6.15 35.57
CA THR A 24 -4.84 5.91 34.43
C THR A 24 -5.48 6.30 33.10
N THR A 25 -6.78 6.02 32.94
CA THR A 25 -7.54 6.37 31.74
C THR A 25 -7.72 7.88 31.58
N THR A 26 -7.97 8.59 32.68
CA THR A 26 -8.09 10.06 32.72
C THR A 26 -6.74 10.76 32.52
N ALA A 27 -5.67 10.29 33.16
CA ALA A 27 -4.31 10.82 32.96
C ALA A 27 -3.78 10.57 31.53
N LYS A 28 -4.13 9.44 30.90
CA LYS A 28 -3.79 9.19 29.49
C LYS A 28 -4.59 10.10 28.54
N LYS A 29 -5.86 10.38 28.86
CA LYS A 29 -6.66 11.38 28.12
C LYS A 29 -6.09 12.79 28.24
N GLU A 30 -5.72 13.24 29.45
CA GLU A 30 -5.11 14.55 29.68
C GLU A 30 -3.74 14.70 28.99
N SER A 31 -2.92 13.64 29.00
CA SER A 31 -1.62 13.65 28.29
C SER A 31 -1.75 13.60 26.77
N LEU A 32 -2.83 13.01 26.23
CA LEU A 32 -3.18 13.12 24.80
C LEU A 32 -3.66 14.54 24.46
N GLU A 33 -4.37 15.19 25.37
CA GLU A 33 -4.88 16.56 25.23
C GLU A 33 -3.75 17.61 25.25
N HIS A 34 -2.75 17.44 26.12
CA HIS A 34 -1.56 18.32 26.20
C HIS A 34 -0.56 18.15 25.04
N ARG A 35 -0.67 17.09 24.24
CA ARG A 35 0.25 16.82 23.12
C ARG A 35 -0.29 17.27 21.77
N ALA A 36 -1.47 17.87 21.71
CA ALA A 36 -2.08 18.33 20.46
C ALA A 36 -1.36 19.61 19.96
N PRO A 37 -0.58 19.56 18.86
CA PRO A 37 -0.04 20.77 18.27
C PRO A 37 -1.18 21.68 17.81
N THR A 38 -1.14 22.93 18.23
CA THR A 38 -2.22 23.94 18.13
C THR A 38 -2.54 24.41 16.70
N TRP A 39 -1.94 23.82 15.67
CA TRP A 39 -2.13 24.27 14.29
C TRP A 39 -2.10 23.14 13.25
N TYR A 40 -3.27 22.55 12.94
CA TYR A 40 -3.72 22.15 11.59
C TYR A 40 -5.12 21.46 11.60
N TRP A 41 -6.11 22.02 10.87
CA TRP A 41 -7.43 21.45 10.45
C TRP A 41 -8.45 21.00 11.55
N PRO A 42 -9.78 21.24 11.41
CA PRO A 42 -10.74 21.29 12.54
C PRO A 42 -11.25 19.95 13.10
N TRP A 43 -10.68 18.81 12.73
CA TRP A 43 -11.19 17.49 13.18
C TRP A 43 -10.40 17.01 14.39
N GLN A 44 -11.09 16.76 15.50
CA GLN A 44 -10.54 16.13 16.72
C GLN A 44 -9.82 14.82 16.36
N PRO A 45 -8.73 14.44 17.05
CA PRO A 45 -7.98 13.20 16.80
C PRO A 45 -8.83 11.96 17.12
N ASN A 46 -9.67 11.56 16.15
CA ASN A 46 -10.61 10.46 16.25
C ASN A 46 -10.16 9.29 15.36
N TYR A 47 -10.10 8.08 15.92
CA TYR A 47 -9.73 6.87 15.16
C TYR A 47 -10.69 6.58 14.00
N TRP A 48 -11.94 7.03 14.06
CA TRP A 48 -12.92 6.88 12.98
C TRP A 48 -12.48 7.56 11.67
N ALA A 49 -11.77 8.67 11.74
CA ALA A 49 -11.23 9.33 10.54
C ALA A 49 -10.20 8.44 9.83
N ALA A 50 -9.40 7.69 10.59
CA ALA A 50 -8.44 6.73 10.05
C ALA A 50 -9.14 5.54 9.37
N VAL A 51 -10.25 5.07 9.95
CA VAL A 51 -11.07 4.01 9.36
C VAL A 51 -11.71 4.46 8.04
N VAL A 52 -12.24 5.68 7.98
CA VAL A 52 -12.77 6.22 6.71
C VAL A 52 -11.65 6.39 5.68
N ALA A 53 -10.50 6.89 6.09
CA ALA A 53 -9.35 7.08 5.20
C ALA A 53 -8.83 5.74 4.62
N ILE A 54 -8.77 4.67 5.42
CA ILE A 54 -8.32 3.36 4.96
C ILE A 54 -9.40 2.64 4.12
N PHE A 55 -10.68 2.93 4.38
CA PHE A 55 -11.76 2.45 3.54
C PHE A 55 -11.69 3.08 2.13
N LEU A 56 -11.44 4.39 2.04
CA LEU A 56 -11.34 5.09 0.76
C LEU A 56 -10.16 4.60 -0.09
N ILE A 57 -9.00 4.31 0.52
CA ILE A 57 -7.88 3.73 -0.24
C ILE A 57 -8.21 2.30 -0.71
N GLY A 58 -8.95 1.53 0.10
CA GLY A 58 -9.47 0.22 -0.29
C GLY A 58 -10.38 0.33 -1.51
N LEU A 59 -11.34 1.26 -1.48
CA LEU A 59 -12.28 1.51 -2.59
C LEU A 59 -11.57 1.87 -3.90
N ILE A 60 -10.47 2.64 -3.82
CA ILE A 60 -9.68 3.03 -5.01
C ILE A 60 -8.85 1.85 -5.53
N SER A 61 -8.35 0.98 -4.65
CA SER A 61 -7.47 -0.14 -5.04
C SER A 61 -8.22 -1.38 -5.55
N GLY A 62 -9.48 -1.57 -5.16
CA GLY A 62 -10.34 -2.67 -5.65
C GLY A 62 -10.43 -2.77 -7.18
N PRO A 63 -10.83 -1.70 -7.88
CA PRO A 63 -10.90 -1.68 -9.34
C PRO A 63 -9.55 -1.97 -9.99
N THR A 64 -8.46 -1.45 -9.43
CA THR A 64 -7.11 -1.67 -9.96
C THR A 64 -6.75 -3.15 -9.92
N VAL A 65 -6.99 -3.85 -8.81
CA VAL A 65 -6.67 -5.28 -8.68
C VAL A 65 -7.57 -6.13 -9.60
N SER A 66 -8.84 -5.79 -9.74
CA SER A 66 -9.81 -6.55 -10.54
C SER A 66 -9.66 -6.31 -12.05
N LEU A 67 -9.46 -5.06 -12.47
CA LEU A 67 -9.53 -4.65 -13.87
C LEU A 67 -8.18 -4.71 -14.60
N ILE A 68 -7.05 -4.77 -13.90
CA ILE A 68 -5.73 -4.74 -14.56
C ILE A 68 -5.53 -5.92 -15.53
N ALA A 69 -6.00 -7.13 -15.18
CA ALA A 69 -5.87 -8.32 -16.01
C ALA A 69 -6.70 -8.25 -17.31
N PRO A 70 -8.02 -7.98 -17.27
CA PRO A 70 -8.81 -7.83 -18.50
C PRO A 70 -8.37 -6.62 -19.32
N PHE A 71 -7.96 -5.53 -18.66
CA PHE A 71 -7.42 -4.34 -19.32
C PHE A 71 -6.15 -4.65 -20.13
N LEU A 72 -5.17 -5.31 -19.51
CA LEU A 72 -3.95 -5.70 -20.21
C LEU A 72 -4.25 -6.70 -21.33
N LYS A 73 -5.20 -7.62 -21.15
CA LYS A 73 -5.62 -8.54 -22.21
C LYS A 73 -6.16 -7.80 -23.43
N GLU A 74 -7.08 -6.85 -23.22
CA GLU A 74 -7.65 -6.06 -24.30
C GLU A 74 -6.58 -5.21 -25.00
N LEU A 75 -5.71 -4.57 -24.23
CA LEU A 75 -4.66 -3.69 -24.75
C LEU A 75 -3.59 -4.46 -25.56
N PHE A 76 -3.18 -5.65 -25.10
CA PHE A 76 -2.23 -6.50 -25.82
C PHE A 76 -2.86 -7.11 -27.07
N CYS A 77 -4.15 -7.45 -27.01
CA CYS A 77 -4.89 -7.97 -28.15
C CYS A 77 -5.04 -6.93 -29.25
N GLU A 78 -5.46 -5.72 -28.89
CA GLU A 78 -5.69 -4.62 -29.82
C GLU A 78 -4.40 -4.17 -30.53
N ARG A 79 -3.26 -4.23 -29.82
CA ARG A 79 -1.97 -3.78 -30.35
C ARG A 79 -1.07 -4.90 -30.90
N GLY A 80 -1.45 -6.18 -30.74
CA GLY A 80 -0.67 -7.32 -31.23
C GLY A 80 0.74 -7.44 -30.64
N ILE A 81 0.96 -6.98 -29.40
CA ILE A 81 2.30 -6.86 -28.79
C ILE A 81 2.68 -8.15 -28.07
N THR A 82 2.89 -9.24 -28.80
CA THR A 82 3.45 -10.50 -28.26
C THR A 82 4.98 -10.55 -28.38
N THR A 83 5.54 -9.71 -29.25
CA THR A 83 6.96 -9.74 -29.63
C THR A 83 7.90 -9.03 -28.64
N LEU A 84 7.38 -8.23 -27.71
CA LEU A 84 8.19 -7.44 -26.77
C LEU A 84 8.79 -8.29 -25.62
N PHE A 85 8.19 -9.45 -25.32
CA PHE A 85 8.66 -10.37 -24.27
C PHE A 85 8.74 -11.80 -24.81
N PRO A 86 9.69 -12.10 -25.71
CA PRO A 86 9.83 -13.44 -26.27
C PRO A 86 9.95 -14.46 -25.14
N ILE A 87 9.10 -15.47 -25.15
CA ILE A 87 9.25 -16.62 -24.29
C ILE A 87 10.36 -17.45 -24.89
N HIS A 88 11.57 -17.29 -24.35
CA HIS A 88 12.68 -18.20 -24.67
C HIS A 88 12.38 -19.56 -24.04
N ASN A 89 11.49 -20.32 -24.68
CA ASN A 89 11.39 -21.75 -24.47
C ASN A 89 12.38 -22.35 -25.45
N SER A 90 13.46 -22.97 -24.97
CA SER A 90 14.56 -23.48 -25.81
C SER A 90 14.19 -24.69 -26.69
N THR A 91 12.91 -24.88 -27.00
CA THR A 91 12.38 -26.02 -27.79
C THR A 91 11.22 -25.63 -28.69
N SER A 92 11.38 -24.62 -29.55
CA SER A 92 10.59 -24.53 -30.80
C SER A 92 11.17 -23.47 -31.75
N ILE A 93 12.20 -23.86 -32.51
CA ILE A 93 12.80 -23.08 -33.61
C ILE A 93 12.08 -23.36 -34.93
N LEU A 94 10.79 -23.68 -34.90
CA LEU A 94 10.02 -23.97 -36.10
C LEU A 94 8.69 -23.23 -36.01
N MET A 95 8.59 -22.19 -36.86
CA MET A 95 7.40 -21.46 -37.28
C MET A 95 6.31 -21.30 -36.23
N ARG A 96 6.14 -20.06 -35.76
CA ARG A 96 4.79 -19.59 -35.51
C ARG A 96 4.61 -18.29 -36.27
N ASP A 97 4.06 -18.44 -37.47
CA ASP A 97 3.31 -17.38 -38.11
C ASP A 97 2.44 -16.72 -37.04
N ILE A 98 2.60 -15.42 -36.88
CA ILE A 98 1.61 -14.59 -36.21
C ILE A 98 0.37 -14.77 -37.08
N PRO A 99 -0.68 -15.48 -36.63
CA PRO A 99 -1.91 -15.45 -37.39
C PRO A 99 -2.35 -13.99 -37.34
N ASN A 100 -2.41 -13.35 -38.51
CA ASN A 100 -3.29 -12.21 -38.70
C ASN A 100 -4.67 -12.74 -38.29
N ASN A 101 -5.09 -12.45 -37.06
CA ASN A 101 -6.34 -12.92 -36.51
C ASN A 101 -7.46 -12.17 -37.24
N GLU A 102 -7.95 -12.77 -38.32
CA GLU A 102 -9.26 -12.49 -38.89
C GLU A 102 -10.38 -12.94 -37.93
N ASP A 103 -10.05 -13.74 -36.91
CA ASP A 103 -10.95 -14.18 -35.83
C ASP A 103 -10.49 -13.59 -34.47
N GLY A 104 -11.24 -12.62 -33.94
CA GLY A 104 -10.89 -11.77 -32.79
C GLY A 104 -10.82 -12.45 -31.41
N HIS A 105 -10.29 -13.68 -31.27
CA HIS A 105 -10.12 -14.35 -29.98
C HIS A 105 -8.64 -14.39 -29.53
N CYS A 106 -8.24 -13.41 -28.69
CA CYS A 106 -6.94 -13.36 -28.02
C CYS A 106 -6.92 -14.21 -26.73
N ASP A 107 -7.15 -15.51 -26.85
CA ASP A 107 -7.19 -16.45 -25.71
C ASP A 107 -6.05 -17.48 -25.73
N SER A 108 -5.00 -17.23 -26.53
CA SER A 108 -3.86 -18.14 -26.59
C SER A 108 -2.98 -18.02 -25.34
N ALA A 109 -2.34 -19.13 -24.97
CA ALA A 109 -1.41 -19.21 -23.85
C ALA A 109 -0.23 -18.21 -23.99
N GLU A 110 0.11 -17.82 -25.23
CA GLU A 110 1.19 -16.87 -25.52
C GLU A 110 0.84 -15.45 -25.04
N TYR A 111 -0.38 -14.98 -25.26
CA TYR A 111 -0.83 -13.66 -24.80
C TYR A 111 -0.84 -13.60 -23.27
N SER A 112 -1.42 -14.61 -22.61
CA SER A 112 -1.49 -14.67 -21.15
C SER A 112 -0.10 -14.65 -20.51
N ALA A 113 0.86 -15.39 -21.08
CA ALA A 113 2.22 -15.42 -20.58
C ALA A 113 3.00 -14.11 -20.84
N ALA A 114 2.79 -13.44 -21.97
CA ALA A 114 3.36 -12.11 -22.23
C ALA A 114 2.83 -11.05 -21.26
N ILE A 115 1.50 -11.05 -21.02
CA ILE A 115 0.85 -10.15 -20.05
C ILE A 115 1.38 -10.40 -18.64
N ALA A 116 1.46 -11.66 -18.21
CA ALA A 116 1.98 -12.03 -16.90
C ALA A 116 3.43 -11.57 -16.70
N LYS A 117 4.28 -11.69 -17.73
CA LYS A 117 5.65 -11.19 -17.69
C LYS A 117 5.72 -9.68 -17.55
N PHE A 118 4.93 -8.95 -18.33
CA PHE A 118 4.89 -7.48 -18.26
C PHE A 118 4.42 -7.02 -16.88
N PHE A 119 3.30 -7.57 -16.40
CA PHE A 119 2.75 -7.27 -15.09
C PHE A 119 3.73 -7.62 -13.95
N GLY A 120 4.36 -8.79 -14.02
CA GLY A 120 5.37 -9.22 -13.06
C GLY A 120 6.58 -8.30 -13.02
N MET A 121 7.06 -7.84 -14.18
CA MET A 121 8.17 -6.89 -14.27
C MET A 121 7.80 -5.52 -13.69
N SER A 122 6.59 -5.04 -13.99
CA SER A 122 6.08 -3.74 -13.51
C SER A 122 5.91 -3.73 -11.98
N THR A 123 5.25 -4.75 -11.44
CA THR A 123 5.03 -4.89 -9.99
C THR A 123 6.34 -5.11 -9.22
N SER A 124 7.29 -5.86 -9.80
CA SER A 124 8.62 -6.03 -9.19
C SER A 124 9.38 -4.71 -9.11
N LEU A 125 9.34 -3.90 -10.16
CA LEU A 125 9.96 -2.57 -10.18
C LEU A 125 9.32 -1.66 -9.12
N ALA A 126 7.98 -1.62 -9.07
CA ALA A 126 7.25 -0.86 -8.07
C ALA A 126 7.57 -1.31 -6.64
N ALA A 127 7.67 -2.62 -6.40
CA ALA A 127 7.99 -3.18 -5.09
C ALA A 127 9.41 -2.82 -4.63
N VAL A 128 10.40 -2.87 -5.53
CA VAL A 128 11.77 -2.43 -5.24
C VAL A 128 11.78 -0.94 -4.87
N MET A 129 11.12 -0.09 -5.66
CA MET A 129 11.02 1.34 -5.36
C MET A 129 10.32 1.59 -4.02
N THR A 130 9.22 0.90 -3.76
CA THR A 130 8.47 1.02 -2.50
C THR A 130 9.30 0.59 -1.30
N THR A 131 10.07 -0.50 -1.41
CA THR A 131 10.92 -0.98 -0.32
C THR A 131 12.01 0.03 0.05
N LEU A 132 12.55 0.74 -0.94
CA LEU A 132 13.55 1.79 -0.72
C LEU A 132 12.92 3.05 -0.11
N THR A 133 11.72 3.42 -0.53
CA THR A 133 11.09 4.69 -0.13
C THR A 133 10.23 4.56 1.14
N VAL A 134 9.73 3.39 1.49
CA VAL A 134 8.80 3.19 2.62
C VAL A 134 9.39 3.68 3.94
N ARG A 135 10.69 3.44 4.18
CA ARG A 135 11.37 3.91 5.39
C ARG A 135 11.49 5.43 5.43
N PHE A 136 11.73 6.06 4.28
CA PHE A 136 11.79 7.51 4.16
C PHE A 136 10.41 8.13 4.43
N TRP A 137 9.36 7.64 3.78
CA TRP A 137 7.99 8.15 3.97
C TRP A 137 7.47 7.94 5.39
N SER A 138 7.79 6.79 5.99
CA SER A 138 7.43 6.50 7.39
C SER A 138 8.08 7.49 8.37
N ALA A 139 9.38 7.74 8.22
CA ALA A 139 10.09 8.71 9.07
C ALA A 139 9.67 10.17 8.79
N LEU A 140 9.34 10.50 7.55
CA LEU A 140 8.86 11.82 7.17
C LEU A 140 7.48 12.13 7.77
N GLY A 141 6.63 11.10 7.88
CA GLY A 141 5.32 11.18 8.53
C GLY A 141 5.38 11.67 9.97
N ASP A 142 6.41 11.27 10.70
CA ASP A 142 6.59 11.67 12.10
C ASP A 142 7.08 13.12 12.25
N ARG A 143 7.71 13.70 11.21
CA ARG A 143 8.25 15.08 11.25
C ARG A 143 7.31 16.13 10.63
N ILE A 144 6.73 15.83 9.47
CA ILE A 144 5.90 16.77 8.69
C ILE A 144 4.41 16.66 9.05
N GLY A 145 4.06 15.62 9.83
CA GLY A 145 2.69 15.28 10.20
C GLY A 145 2.12 14.18 9.30
N ARG A 146 1.61 13.13 9.94
CA ARG A 146 1.17 11.87 9.28
C ARG A 146 0.13 12.11 8.18
N LYS A 147 -0.76 13.08 8.37
CA LYS A 147 -1.83 13.41 7.42
C LYS A 147 -1.31 13.95 6.07
N ARG A 148 -0.26 14.79 6.06
CA ARG A 148 0.28 15.34 4.81
C ARG A 148 0.96 14.24 3.99
N VAL A 149 1.68 13.35 4.65
CA VAL A 149 2.32 12.21 4.00
C VAL A 149 1.28 11.25 3.41
N MET A 150 0.19 10.98 4.13
CA MET A 150 -0.94 10.21 3.58
C MET A 150 -1.49 10.82 2.28
N GLN A 151 -1.65 12.14 2.21
CA GLN A 151 -2.11 12.81 0.98
C GLN A 151 -1.12 12.65 -0.18
N ILE A 152 0.18 12.66 0.10
CA ILE A 152 1.22 12.43 -0.92
C ILE A 152 1.14 10.99 -1.46
N CYS A 153 0.99 10.00 -0.59
CA CYS A 153 0.83 8.60 -1.02
C CYS A 153 -0.42 8.43 -1.91
N VAL A 154 -1.55 9.05 -1.54
CA VAL A 154 -2.77 9.04 -2.37
C VAL A 154 -2.54 9.71 -3.72
N SER A 155 -1.82 10.84 -3.76
CA SER A 155 -1.53 11.55 -5.01
C SER A 155 -0.72 10.70 -5.99
N GLY A 156 0.22 9.88 -5.51
CA GLY A 156 0.98 8.97 -6.36
C GLY A 156 0.11 7.88 -6.99
N GLN A 157 -0.85 7.35 -6.23
CA GLN A 157 -1.83 6.39 -6.76
C GLN A 157 -2.76 7.02 -7.80
N VAL A 158 -3.22 8.26 -7.57
CA VAL A 158 -4.01 9.00 -8.56
C VAL A 158 -3.22 9.23 -9.85
N VAL A 159 -1.93 9.53 -9.76
CA VAL A 159 -1.06 9.68 -10.94
C VAL A 159 -0.92 8.37 -11.71
N SER A 160 -0.70 7.25 -11.02
CA SER A 160 -0.63 5.93 -11.66
C SER A 160 -1.92 5.58 -12.40
N VAL A 161 -3.08 5.72 -11.75
CA VAL A 161 -4.39 5.50 -12.37
C VAL A 161 -4.63 6.44 -13.55
N SER A 162 -4.23 7.70 -13.43
CA SER A 162 -4.35 8.69 -14.52
C SER A 162 -3.53 8.29 -15.75
N LEU A 163 -2.31 7.76 -15.54
CA LEU A 163 -1.47 7.25 -16.63
C LEU A 163 -2.10 6.02 -17.30
N CYS A 164 -2.68 5.10 -16.53
CA CYS A 164 -3.44 3.97 -17.08
C CYS A 164 -4.61 4.43 -17.97
N VAL A 165 -5.40 5.42 -17.50
CA VAL A 165 -6.51 6.00 -18.28
C VAL A 165 -6.00 6.69 -19.54
N LEU A 166 -4.89 7.43 -19.45
CA LEU A 166 -4.28 8.10 -20.61
C LEU A 166 -3.82 7.10 -21.68
N VAL A 167 -3.21 5.97 -21.27
CA VAL A 167 -2.79 4.92 -22.22
C VAL A 167 -4.00 4.23 -22.86
N ARG A 168 -5.12 4.12 -22.13
CA ARG A 168 -6.37 3.61 -22.69
C ARG A 168 -6.96 4.56 -23.75
N LEU A 169 -6.98 5.86 -23.46
CA LEU A 169 -7.54 6.86 -24.37
C LEU A 169 -6.67 7.06 -25.62
N ASN A 170 -5.34 6.97 -25.46
CA ASN A 170 -4.38 7.21 -26.54
C ASN A 170 -3.70 5.92 -26.99
N LYS A 171 -4.19 5.33 -28.08
CA LYS A 171 -3.66 4.06 -28.63
C LYS A 171 -2.21 4.16 -29.12
N ASP A 172 -1.73 5.36 -29.42
CA ASP A 172 -0.35 5.59 -29.87
C ASP A 172 0.67 5.71 -28.72
N MET A 173 0.21 5.86 -27.46
CA MET A 173 1.11 5.98 -26.31
C MET A 173 1.80 4.64 -25.99
N SER A 174 3.09 4.69 -25.70
CA SER A 174 3.87 3.49 -25.38
C SER A 174 3.42 2.80 -24.07
N LEU A 175 3.54 1.47 -24.04
CA LEU A 175 3.33 0.65 -22.83
C LEU A 175 4.25 1.04 -21.66
N TYR A 176 5.42 1.62 -21.94
CA TYR A 176 6.36 2.03 -20.90
C TYR A 176 5.77 3.05 -19.92
N PHE A 177 4.76 3.83 -20.33
CA PHE A 177 4.07 4.76 -19.43
C PHE A 177 3.34 4.07 -18.28
N LEU A 178 2.87 2.82 -18.45
CA LEU A 178 2.32 2.04 -17.34
C LEU A 178 3.42 1.69 -16.32
N MET A 179 4.58 1.23 -16.79
CA MET A 179 5.70 0.90 -15.90
C MET A 179 6.22 2.15 -15.17
N VAL A 180 6.22 3.31 -15.84
CA VAL A 180 6.56 4.59 -15.22
C VAL A 180 5.53 4.97 -14.17
N GLY A 181 4.23 4.76 -14.43
CA GLY A 181 3.17 4.98 -13.45
C GLY A 181 3.35 4.14 -12.19
N ASP A 182 3.57 2.84 -12.35
CA ASP A 182 3.84 1.91 -11.24
C ASP A 182 5.12 2.28 -10.47
N ALA A 183 6.16 2.72 -11.17
CA ALA A 183 7.40 3.19 -10.54
C ALA A 183 7.19 4.48 -9.72
N ILE A 184 6.38 5.42 -10.22
CA ILE A 184 6.02 6.65 -9.50
C ILE A 184 5.17 6.32 -8.26
N GLU A 185 4.18 5.44 -8.41
CA GLU A 185 3.37 4.98 -7.29
C GLU A 185 4.26 4.38 -6.19
N GLY A 186 5.17 3.48 -6.55
CA GLY A 186 6.12 2.88 -5.62
C GLY A 186 7.06 3.92 -4.99
N ALA A 187 7.52 4.90 -5.77
CA ALA A 187 8.37 5.97 -5.26
C ALA A 187 7.67 6.85 -4.22
N THR A 188 6.35 7.04 -4.32
CA THR A 188 5.53 7.79 -3.34
C THR A 188 5.15 7.00 -2.08
N GLY A 189 5.60 5.74 -1.97
CA GLY A 189 5.37 4.87 -0.81
C GLY A 189 4.21 3.88 -0.98
N SER A 190 3.43 3.99 -2.06
CA SER A 190 2.30 3.11 -2.41
C SER A 190 1.30 2.92 -1.23
N ALA A 191 0.41 1.94 -1.36
CA ALA A 191 -0.53 1.55 -0.32
C ALA A 191 0.17 1.04 0.95
N LEU A 192 1.41 0.54 0.84
CA LEU A 192 2.19 0.04 1.98
C LEU A 192 2.55 1.15 2.98
N ALA A 193 3.12 2.27 2.52
CA ALA A 193 3.40 3.40 3.40
C ALA A 193 2.08 3.96 3.96
N TYR A 194 1.05 4.12 3.14
CA TYR A 194 -0.24 4.64 3.58
C TYR A 194 -0.88 3.82 4.70
N THR A 195 -0.92 2.50 4.56
CA THR A 195 -1.45 1.59 5.60
C THR A 195 -0.59 1.64 6.86
N ALA A 196 0.74 1.62 6.74
CA ALA A 196 1.65 1.76 7.89
C ALA A 196 1.43 3.08 8.65
N LEU A 197 1.34 4.21 7.93
CA LEU A 197 1.04 5.53 8.50
C LEU A 197 -0.32 5.56 9.19
N THR A 198 -1.33 4.88 8.64
CA THR A 198 -2.68 4.82 9.19
C THR A 198 -2.73 3.98 10.47
N HIS A 199 -2.05 2.83 10.48
CA HIS A 199 -1.91 2.01 11.68
C HIS A 199 -1.13 2.72 12.77
N ALA A 200 -0.06 3.42 12.40
CA ALA A 200 0.70 4.23 13.33
C ALA A 200 -0.19 5.34 13.91
N TYR A 201 -0.92 6.08 13.07
CA TYR A 201 -1.82 7.15 13.52
C TYR A 201 -2.89 6.61 14.48
N ALA A 202 -3.51 5.48 14.15
CA ALA A 202 -4.46 4.82 15.03
C ALA A 202 -3.81 4.39 16.36
N ALA A 203 -2.55 3.96 16.36
CA ALA A 203 -1.84 3.61 17.58
C ALA A 203 -1.60 4.81 18.51
N ASP A 204 -1.42 6.01 17.94
CA ASP A 204 -1.21 7.25 18.69
C ASP A 204 -2.48 7.74 19.38
N VAL A 205 -3.64 7.60 18.72
CA VAL A 205 -4.94 8.11 19.21
C VAL A 205 -5.74 7.09 20.01
N THR A 206 -5.24 5.85 20.16
CA THR A 206 -5.94 4.77 20.87
C THR A 206 -5.35 4.48 22.26
N LEU A 207 -6.24 4.16 23.19
CA LEU A 207 -5.87 3.59 24.48
C LEU A 207 -5.38 2.14 24.30
N PRO A 208 -4.50 1.63 25.18
CA PRO A 208 -3.90 0.31 25.00
C PRO A 208 -4.95 -0.80 25.01
N GLU A 209 -6.01 -0.63 25.79
CA GLU A 209 -7.12 -1.59 25.96
C GLU A 209 -7.96 -1.74 24.68
N GLU A 210 -8.16 -0.66 23.93
CA GLU A 210 -9.03 -0.66 22.73
C GLU A 210 -8.24 -0.83 21.42
N ARG A 211 -6.91 -0.76 21.45
CA ARG A 211 -6.04 -0.75 20.26
C ARG A 211 -6.29 -1.95 19.35
N THR A 212 -6.47 -3.15 19.92
CA THR A 212 -6.72 -4.38 19.16
C THR A 212 -8.02 -4.28 18.35
N ILE A 213 -9.09 -3.76 18.95
CA ILE A 213 -10.39 -3.57 18.30
C ILE A 213 -10.25 -2.57 17.15
N VAL A 214 -9.52 -1.46 17.37
CA VAL A 214 -9.32 -0.44 16.35
C VAL A 214 -8.49 -0.95 15.17
N PHE A 215 -7.43 -1.71 15.42
CA PHE A 215 -6.67 -2.35 14.33
C PHE A 215 -7.52 -3.36 13.54
N GLY A 216 -8.39 -4.11 14.21
CA GLY A 216 -9.38 -4.96 13.54
C GLY A 216 -10.32 -4.15 12.65
N ARG A 217 -10.81 -2.99 13.11
CA ARG A 217 -11.65 -2.08 12.32
C ARG A 217 -10.93 -1.48 11.12
N LEU A 218 -9.63 -1.17 11.23
CA LEU A 218 -8.83 -0.68 10.11
C LEU A 218 -8.70 -1.74 9.01
N LEU A 219 -8.38 -2.99 9.38
CA LEU A 219 -8.30 -4.08 8.41
C LEU A 219 -9.66 -4.36 7.78
N ALA A 220 -10.71 -4.43 8.60
CA ALA A 220 -12.08 -4.59 8.10
C ALA A 220 -12.45 -3.46 7.13
N GLY A 221 -12.15 -2.21 7.46
CA GLY A 221 -12.39 -1.07 6.58
C GLY A 221 -11.63 -1.16 5.26
N LEU A 222 -10.34 -1.52 5.30
CA LEU A 222 -9.52 -1.68 4.10
C LEU A 222 -10.09 -2.75 3.17
N TYR A 223 -10.30 -3.97 3.67
CA TYR A 223 -10.78 -5.07 2.84
C TYR A 223 -12.24 -4.93 2.42
N THR A 224 -13.09 -4.33 3.25
CA THR A 224 -14.47 -3.99 2.83
C THR A 224 -14.44 -2.96 1.70
N GLY A 225 -13.54 -1.96 1.78
CA GLY A 225 -13.33 -1.01 0.69
C GLY A 225 -12.90 -1.69 -0.61
N VAL A 226 -11.88 -2.56 -0.54
CA VAL A 226 -11.41 -3.35 -1.69
C VAL A 226 -12.50 -4.24 -2.27
N ALA A 227 -13.36 -4.83 -1.44
CA ALA A 227 -14.43 -5.71 -1.90
C ALA A 227 -15.59 -4.94 -2.56
N LEU A 228 -15.83 -3.70 -2.14
CA LEU A 228 -16.90 -2.85 -2.69
C LEU A 228 -16.49 -2.10 -3.95
N GLY A 229 -15.19 -1.84 -4.14
CA GLY A 229 -14.63 -1.19 -5.32
C GLY A 229 -14.37 -2.18 -6.45
#